data_AF-A0A316GBG2-F1
#
_entry.id   AF-A0A316GBG2-F1
#
_cell.length_a   1.000
_cell.length_b   1.000
_cell.length_c   1.000
_cell.angle_alpha   90.00
_cell.angle_beta   90.00
_cell.angle_gamma   90.00
#
_symmetry.space_group_name_H-M   'P 1'
#
loop_
_entity.id
_entity.type
_entity.pdbx_description
1 polymer ?
#
loop_
_entity_poly.entity_id
_entity_poly.type
_entity_poly.pdbx_seq_one_letter_code
_entity_poly.pdbx_strand_id
1 'polypeptide(L)'
;MNLYDTVFEVIDMRSFSNLWYWIGLAVLWSSVSHWVIGVPYDTVIRARRGKTQDAMRDLHDLVRVNVNRILYIAEVSGTLIALIWSALLTMLGLAAFVYQVEFATAVFLLVAPMSILTLMTVRTAHLIRENEDRGEALIRRLLRHRIATQALGFLSIFVTAMYGMYTNLYVAPYSGF
;
A
#
# COMPACT_ATOMS: atom_id res chain seq x y z
N MET A 1 -21.27 1.93 -30.42
CA MET A 1 -20.37 1.48 -29.35
C MET A 1 -20.36 2.55 -28.30
N ASN A 2 -20.90 2.25 -27.13
CA ASN A 2 -21.01 3.21 -26.04
C ASN A 2 -19.65 3.29 -25.33
N LEU A 3 -19.21 4.47 -24.86
CA LEU A 3 -17.95 4.63 -24.13
C LEU A 3 -17.82 3.64 -22.96
N TYR A 4 -18.97 3.31 -22.36
CA TYR A 4 -19.09 2.28 -21.32
C TYR A 4 -18.64 0.89 -21.81
N ASP A 5 -19.07 0.45 -23.00
CA ASP A 5 -18.71 -0.87 -23.53
C ASP A 5 -17.21 -0.98 -23.79
N THR A 6 -16.57 0.08 -24.32
CA THR A 6 -15.13 0.11 -24.57
C THR A 6 -14.31 0.13 -23.28
N VAL A 7 -14.80 0.80 -22.22
CA VAL A 7 -14.14 0.77 -20.91
C VAL A 7 -14.26 -0.61 -20.26
N PHE A 8 -15.39 -1.30 -20.40
CA PHE A 8 -15.56 -2.68 -19.92
C PHE A 8 -14.80 -3.71 -20.77
N GLU A 9 -14.62 -3.49 -22.06
CA GLU A 9 -13.79 -4.32 -22.95
C GLU A 9 -12.29 -4.14 -22.67
N VAL A 10 -11.84 -2.93 -22.29
CA VAL A 10 -10.48 -2.71 -21.76
C VAL A 10 -10.34 -3.22 -20.32
N ILE A 11 -11.44 -3.52 -19.62
CA ILE A 11 -11.47 -4.30 -18.37
C ILE A 11 -11.87 -5.75 -18.71
N ASP A 12 -11.28 -6.33 -19.77
CA ASP A 12 -11.56 -7.72 -20.13
C ASP A 12 -11.23 -8.67 -18.95
N MET A 13 -12.02 -9.73 -18.79
CA MET A 13 -12.10 -10.60 -17.60
C MET A 13 -10.81 -11.34 -17.24
N ARG A 14 -9.75 -11.21 -18.04
CA ARG A 14 -8.38 -11.64 -17.73
C ARG A 14 -7.59 -10.51 -17.09
N SER A 15 -7.93 -10.19 -15.84
CA SER A 15 -7.33 -9.10 -15.06
C SER A 15 -5.79 -9.12 -15.07
N PHE A 16 -5.16 -10.31 -15.09
CA PHE A 16 -3.69 -10.42 -15.09
C PHE A 16 -3.06 -10.34 -16.49
N SER A 17 -3.83 -10.59 -17.54
CA SER A 17 -3.38 -10.43 -18.94
C SER A 17 -3.49 -8.98 -19.43
N ASN A 18 -4.27 -8.16 -18.72
CA ASN A 18 -4.57 -6.82 -19.14
C ASN A 18 -3.60 -5.78 -18.54
N LEU A 19 -3.18 -4.82 -19.37
CA LEU A 19 -2.25 -3.76 -19.00
C LEU A 19 -2.81 -2.87 -17.88
N TRP A 20 -4.13 -2.72 -17.76
CA TRP A 20 -4.74 -1.85 -16.74
C TRP A 20 -4.28 -2.21 -15.33
N TYR A 21 -4.19 -3.51 -15.02
CA TYR A 21 -3.85 -4.00 -13.70
C TYR A 21 -2.42 -3.63 -13.34
N TRP A 22 -1.50 -3.83 -14.28
CA TRP A 22 -0.08 -3.54 -14.13
C TRP A 22 0.21 -2.04 -14.03
N ILE A 23 -0.50 -1.21 -14.81
CA ILE A 23 -0.43 0.25 -14.66
C ILE A 23 -0.93 0.66 -13.28
N GLY A 24 -2.09 0.14 -12.84
CA GLY A 24 -2.64 0.43 -11.52
C GLY A 24 -1.68 0.04 -10.39
N LEU A 25 -1.11 -1.17 -10.46
CA LEU A 25 -0.11 -1.67 -9.52
C LEU A 25 1.13 -0.78 -9.48
N ALA A 26 1.67 -0.39 -10.64
CA ALA A 26 2.85 0.46 -10.74
C ALA A 26 2.59 1.87 -10.17
N VAL A 27 1.47 2.49 -10.53
CA VAL A 27 1.08 3.82 -10.03
C VAL A 27 0.85 3.79 -8.53
N LEU A 28 0.18 2.76 -8.01
CA LEU A 28 -0.09 2.59 -6.59
C LEU A 28 1.22 2.47 -5.80
N TRP A 29 2.11 1.58 -6.20
CA TRP A 29 3.39 1.39 -5.49
C TRP A 29 4.36 2.56 -5.66
N SER A 30 4.36 3.22 -6.81
CA SER A 30 5.14 4.44 -7.05
C SER A 30 4.68 5.56 -6.10
N SER A 31 3.36 5.76 -6.00
CA SER A 31 2.75 6.76 -5.13
C SER A 31 3.08 6.48 -3.66
N VAL A 32 2.83 5.24 -3.22
CA VAL A 32 3.10 4.80 -1.83
C VAL A 32 4.57 4.93 -1.44
N SER A 33 5.49 4.61 -2.34
CA SER A 33 6.93 4.62 -2.04
C SER A 33 7.53 6.02 -1.86
N HIS A 34 6.82 7.06 -2.29
CA HIS A 34 7.26 8.45 -2.15
C HIS A 34 7.01 9.01 -0.74
N TRP A 35 5.97 8.53 -0.05
CA TRP A 35 5.53 9.05 1.24
C TRP A 35 5.94 8.13 2.39
N VAL A 36 6.52 8.70 3.45
CA VAL A 36 6.93 7.98 4.66
C VAL A 36 6.11 8.53 5.82
N ILE A 37 5.10 7.78 6.29
CA ILE A 37 4.16 8.23 7.34
C ILE A 37 3.55 9.61 6.99
N GLY A 38 3.17 9.81 5.72
CA GLY A 38 2.60 11.07 5.25
C GLY A 38 3.59 12.22 5.03
N VAL A 39 4.90 11.99 5.23
CA VAL A 39 5.95 13.00 4.97
C VAL A 39 6.72 12.64 3.70
N PRO A 40 6.99 13.60 2.79
CA PRO A 40 7.82 13.38 1.61
C PRO A 40 9.23 12.91 1.95
N TYR A 41 9.74 11.90 1.23
CA TYR A 41 11.07 11.32 1.51
C TYR A 41 12.22 12.31 1.30
N ASP A 42 12.08 13.28 0.40
CA ASP A 42 13.09 14.30 0.16
C ASP A 42 13.35 15.15 1.41
N THR A 43 12.31 15.42 2.19
CA THR A 43 12.40 16.18 3.46
C THR A 43 13.20 15.39 4.50
N VAL A 44 12.99 14.07 4.57
CA VAL A 44 13.76 13.16 5.44
C VAL A 44 15.24 13.19 5.07
N ILE A 45 15.56 13.14 3.78
CA ILE A 45 16.94 13.17 3.30
C ILE A 45 17.59 14.53 3.51
N ARG A 46 16.83 15.62 3.34
CA ARG A 46 17.29 16.99 3.60
C ARG A 46 17.68 17.17 5.06
N ALA A 47 16.82 16.74 5.99
CA ALA A 47 17.10 16.76 7.42
C ALA A 47 18.32 15.89 7.78
N ARG A 48 18.45 14.70 7.20
CA ARG A 48 19.61 13.80 7.42
C ARG A 48 20.93 14.41 6.99
N ARG A 49 20.94 15.20 5.90
CA ARG A 49 22.16 15.83 5.39
C ARG A 49 22.63 17.01 6.25
N GLY A 50 21.82 17.48 7.21
CA GLY A 50 22.22 18.51 8.18
C GLY A 50 22.59 19.87 7.56
N LYS A 51 22.16 20.14 6.32
CA LYS A 51 22.58 21.35 5.58
C LYS A 51 21.98 22.65 6.10
N THR A 52 20.90 22.57 6.86
CA THR A 52 20.19 23.73 7.43
C THR A 52 19.59 23.31 8.76
N GLN A 53 19.75 24.14 9.79
CA GLN A 53 19.20 23.87 11.12
C GLN A 53 17.66 23.76 11.09
N ASP A 54 17.02 24.52 10.18
CA ASP A 54 15.57 24.51 9.98
C ASP A 54 15.05 23.20 9.38
N ALA A 55 15.85 22.48 8.59
CA ALA A 55 15.40 21.26 7.90
C ALA A 55 15.01 20.13 8.87
N MET A 56 15.67 20.04 10.03
CA MET A 56 15.30 19.07 11.06
C MET A 56 14.02 19.50 11.79
N ARG A 57 13.84 20.80 12.02
CA ARG A 57 12.65 21.36 12.65
C ARG A 57 11.42 21.14 11.77
N ASP A 58 11.53 21.46 10.47
CA ASP A 58 10.46 21.24 9.49
C ASP A 58 10.06 19.76 9.42
N LEU A 59 11.04 18.85 9.38
CA LEU A 59 10.77 17.42 9.41
C LEU A 59 10.02 17.03 10.68
N HIS A 60 10.48 17.50 11.84
CA HIS A 60 9.87 17.17 13.11
C HIS A 60 8.42 17.66 13.20
N ASP A 61 8.15 18.88 12.75
CA ASP A 61 6.80 19.45 12.75
C ASP A 61 5.86 18.71 11.78
N LEU A 62 6.34 18.38 10.58
CA LEU A 62 5.56 17.59 9.61
C LEU A 62 5.25 16.18 10.14
N VAL A 63 6.23 15.51 10.75
CA VAL A 63 6.00 14.18 11.32
C VAL A 63 5.04 14.26 12.49
N ARG A 64 5.18 15.25 13.37
CA ARG A 64 4.26 15.46 14.50
C ARG A 64 2.82 15.61 14.04
N VAL A 65 2.57 16.46 13.04
CA VAL A 65 1.21 16.66 12.49
C VAL A 65 0.66 15.36 11.89
N ASN A 66 1.46 14.64 11.10
CA ASN A 66 1.01 13.39 10.49
C ASN A 66 0.77 12.28 11.52
N VAL A 67 1.66 12.12 12.51
CA VAL A 67 1.51 11.14 13.60
C VAL A 67 0.24 11.42 14.39
N ASN A 68 0.00 12.68 14.78
CA ASN A 68 -1.21 13.05 15.49
C ASN A 68 -2.47 12.74 14.69
N ARG A 69 -2.48 13.02 13.37
CA ARG A 69 -3.60 12.72 12.49
C ARG A 69 -3.85 11.22 12.36
N ILE A 70 -2.80 10.42 12.16
CA ILE A 70 -2.90 8.96 12.02
C ILE A 70 -3.46 8.35 13.31
N LEU A 71 -2.91 8.74 14.45
CA LEU A 71 -3.32 8.21 15.75
C LEU A 71 -4.72 8.66 16.14
N TYR A 72 -5.11 9.90 15.83
CA TYR A 72 -6.48 10.36 16.02
C TYR A 72 -7.49 9.49 15.25
N ILE A 73 -7.22 9.19 13.98
CA ILE A 73 -8.11 8.32 13.17
C ILE A 73 -8.14 6.91 13.74
N ALA A 74 -6.99 6.38 14.17
CA ALA A 74 -6.88 5.05 14.75
C ALA A 74 -7.61 4.96 16.11
N GLU A 75 -7.55 5.99 16.94
CA GLU A 75 -8.19 6.02 18.27
C GLU A 75 -9.71 6.23 18.18
N VAL A 76 -10.17 7.12 17.29
CA VAL A 76 -11.61 7.45 17.16
C VAL A 76 -12.37 6.41 16.35
N SER A 77 -11.81 5.99 15.21
CA SER A 77 -12.51 5.15 14.24
C SER A 77 -11.83 3.81 13.98
N GLY A 78 -10.69 3.53 14.61
CA GLY A 78 -9.87 2.37 14.27
C GLY A 78 -10.59 1.04 14.45
N THR A 79 -11.37 0.87 15.51
CA THR A 79 -12.13 -0.38 15.74
C THR A 79 -13.19 -0.61 14.67
N LEU A 80 -13.95 0.43 14.32
CA LEU A 80 -14.99 0.33 13.28
C LEU A 80 -14.38 0.12 11.89
N ILE A 81 -13.31 0.86 11.58
CA ILE A 81 -12.56 0.69 10.32
C ILE A 81 -12.00 -0.73 10.25
N ALA A 82 -11.36 -1.24 11.31
CA ALA A 82 -10.80 -2.59 11.33
C ALA A 82 -11.89 -3.66 11.15
N LEU A 83 -13.05 -3.50 11.79
CA LEU A 83 -14.18 -4.42 11.64
C LEU A 83 -14.69 -4.46 10.20
N ILE A 84 -15.02 -3.30 9.62
CA ILE A 84 -15.53 -3.22 8.25
C ILE A 84 -14.47 -3.71 7.25
N TRP A 85 -13.23 -3.27 7.43
CA TRP A 85 -12.14 -3.60 6.53
C TRP A 85 -11.78 -5.08 6.56
N SER A 86 -11.75 -5.69 7.76
CA SER A 86 -11.53 -7.14 7.88
C SER A 86 -12.65 -7.94 7.23
N ALA A 87 -13.91 -7.56 7.41
CA ALA A 87 -15.04 -8.20 6.74
C ALA A 87 -14.96 -8.09 5.21
N LEU A 88 -14.59 -6.91 4.69
CA LEU A 88 -14.39 -6.70 3.25
C LEU A 88 -13.22 -7.54 2.72
N LEU A 89 -12.08 -7.58 3.42
CA LEU A 89 -10.94 -8.42 3.03
C LEU A 89 -11.28 -9.91 3.06
N THR A 90 -12.06 -10.36 4.04
CA THR A 90 -12.51 -11.76 4.10
C THR A 90 -13.45 -12.09 2.95
N MET A 91 -14.45 -11.24 2.68
CA MET A 91 -15.36 -11.40 1.54
C MET A 91 -14.58 -11.46 0.22
N LEU A 92 -13.63 -10.54 0.04
CA LEU A 92 -12.79 -10.48 -1.15
C LEU A 92 -11.88 -11.70 -1.27
N GLY A 93 -11.31 -12.18 -0.16
CA GLY A 93 -10.49 -13.39 -0.13
C GLY A 93 -11.29 -14.66 -0.45
N LEU A 94 -12.53 -14.77 0.04
CA LEU A 94 -13.43 -15.87 -0.33
C LEU A 94 -13.76 -15.82 -1.83
N ALA A 95 -14.12 -14.64 -2.36
CA ALA A 95 -14.37 -14.45 -3.78
C ALA A 95 -13.14 -14.82 -4.65
N ALA A 96 -11.95 -14.39 -4.23
CA ALA A 96 -10.69 -14.65 -4.92
C ALA A 96 -10.31 -16.13 -4.96
N PHE A 97 -10.28 -16.81 -3.80
CA PHE A 97 -9.64 -18.12 -3.67
C PHE A 97 -10.63 -19.29 -3.58
N VAL A 98 -11.84 -19.07 -3.05
CA VAL A 98 -12.87 -20.13 -2.95
C VAL A 98 -13.72 -20.16 -4.20
N TYR A 99 -14.24 -19.00 -4.61
CA TYR A 99 -15.07 -18.88 -5.81
C TYR A 99 -14.26 -18.69 -7.10
N GLN A 100 -12.92 -18.59 -6.99
CA GLN A 100 -11.99 -18.50 -8.12
C GLN A 100 -12.31 -17.34 -9.07
N VAL A 101 -12.80 -16.21 -8.52
CA VAL A 101 -13.10 -15.00 -9.31
C VAL A 101 -11.80 -14.24 -9.57
N GLU A 102 -11.33 -14.25 -10.82
CA GLU A 102 -10.03 -13.66 -11.19
C GLU A 102 -9.92 -12.17 -10.82
N PHE A 103 -10.97 -11.39 -11.10
CA PHE A 103 -11.01 -9.97 -10.74
C PHE A 103 -10.90 -9.75 -9.22
N ALA A 104 -11.56 -10.58 -8.41
CA ALA A 104 -11.48 -10.49 -6.96
C ALA A 104 -10.05 -10.79 -6.49
N THR A 105 -9.36 -11.75 -7.10
CA THR A 105 -7.95 -12.04 -6.79
C THR A 105 -7.03 -10.89 -7.16
N ALA A 106 -7.24 -10.26 -8.31
CA ALA A 106 -6.48 -9.08 -8.73
C ALA A 106 -6.64 -7.94 -7.70
N VAL A 107 -7.88 -7.61 -7.31
CA VAL A 107 -8.16 -6.59 -6.29
C VAL A 107 -7.59 -7.00 -4.93
N PHE A 108 -7.71 -8.27 -4.54
CA PHE A 108 -7.16 -8.76 -3.28
C PHE A 108 -5.65 -8.55 -3.20
N LEU A 109 -4.93 -8.89 -4.26
CA LEU A 109 -3.48 -8.71 -4.35
C LEU A 109 -3.03 -7.24 -4.33
N LEU A 110 -3.91 -6.29 -4.70
CA LEU A 110 -3.68 -4.86 -4.53
C LEU A 110 -3.96 -4.38 -3.10
N VAL A 111 -5.08 -4.80 -2.52
CA VAL A 111 -5.60 -4.24 -1.25
C VAL A 111 -4.97 -4.90 -0.02
N ALA A 112 -4.67 -6.20 -0.08
CA ALA A 112 -4.04 -6.92 1.03
C ALA A 112 -2.70 -6.31 1.48
N PRO A 113 -1.71 -6.05 0.60
CA PRO A 113 -0.46 -5.41 1.04
C PRO A 113 -0.68 -3.97 1.53
N MET A 114 -1.64 -3.24 0.97
CA MET A 114 -2.00 -1.90 1.46
C MET A 114 -2.55 -1.91 2.88
N SER A 115 -3.24 -2.99 3.26
CA SER A 115 -3.73 -3.21 4.62
C SER A 115 -2.57 -3.41 5.59
N ILE A 116 -1.59 -4.23 5.20
CA ILE A 116 -0.36 -4.45 5.98
C ILE A 116 0.42 -3.14 6.13
N LEU A 117 0.57 -2.38 5.04
CA LEU A 117 1.24 -1.08 5.06
C LEU A 117 0.55 -0.12 6.04
N THR A 118 -0.79 -0.04 6.02
CA THR A 118 -1.55 0.82 6.93
C THR A 118 -1.27 0.47 8.40
N LEU A 119 -1.24 -0.82 8.74
CA LEU A 119 -0.88 -1.29 10.08
C LEU A 119 0.57 -0.92 10.44
N MET A 120 1.50 -1.07 9.51
CA MET A 120 2.90 -0.66 9.71
C MET A 120 3.01 0.84 9.96
N THR A 121 2.23 1.66 9.25
CA THR A 121 2.19 3.12 9.41
C THR A 121 1.64 3.51 10.78
N VAL A 122 0.50 2.94 11.19
CA VAL A 122 -0.08 3.16 12.53
C VAL A 122 0.89 2.73 13.64
N ARG A 123 1.48 1.54 13.53
CA ARG A 123 2.49 1.05 14.48
C ARG A 123 3.69 1.99 14.57
N THR A 124 4.17 2.49 13.44
CA THR A 124 5.32 3.40 13.43
C THR A 124 4.96 4.75 14.05
N ALA A 125 3.75 5.25 13.82
CA ALA A 125 3.24 6.47 14.46
C ALA A 125 3.17 6.33 15.99
N HIS A 126 2.66 5.20 16.49
CA HIS A 126 2.68 4.88 17.93
C HIS A 126 4.11 4.87 18.49
N LEU A 127 5.04 4.17 17.82
CA LEU A 127 6.43 4.10 18.27
C LEU A 127 7.13 5.47 18.28
N ILE A 128 6.83 6.36 17.33
CA ILE A 128 7.37 7.73 17.32
C ILE A 128 6.82 8.52 18.51
N ARG A 129 5.51 8.40 18.81
CA ARG A 129 4.86 9.09 19.93
C ARG A 129 5.38 8.58 21.28
N GLU A 130 5.51 7.27 21.45
CA GLU A 130 5.91 6.63 22.72
C GLU A 130 7.39 6.82 23.06
N ASN A 131 8.28 6.69 22.06
CA ASN A 131 9.72 6.83 22.29
C ASN A 131 10.20 8.30 22.25
N GLU A 132 9.29 9.23 22.00
CA GLU A 132 9.59 10.64 21.69
C GLU A 132 10.76 10.76 20.69
N ASP A 133 10.71 9.99 19.60
CA ASP A 133 11.81 9.90 18.64
C ASP A 133 12.11 11.31 18.08
N ARG A 134 13.30 11.86 18.38
CA ARG A 134 13.79 13.17 17.89
C ARG A 134 15.11 13.04 17.15
N GLY A 135 15.41 14.03 16.31
CA GLY A 135 16.69 14.14 15.61
C GLY A 135 17.04 12.88 14.81
N GLU A 136 18.20 12.29 15.10
CA GLU A 136 18.66 11.08 14.41
C GLU A 136 17.80 9.84 14.68
N ALA A 137 17.21 9.72 15.88
CA ALA A 137 16.34 8.58 16.20
C ALA A 137 15.10 8.57 15.30
N LEU A 138 14.51 9.74 15.09
CA LEU A 138 13.39 9.95 14.17
C LEU A 138 13.76 9.58 12.74
N ILE A 139 14.89 10.08 12.24
CA ILE A 139 15.36 9.76 10.88
C ILE A 139 15.57 8.26 10.71
N ARG A 140 16.23 7.58 11.67
CA ARG A 140 16.43 6.13 11.61
C ARG A 140 15.11 5.37 11.58
N ARG A 141 14.09 5.82 12.32
CA ARG A 141 12.75 5.20 12.31
C ARG A 141 12.09 5.36 10.95
N LEU A 142 12.09 6.56 10.38
CA LEU A 142 11.50 6.85 9.06
C LEU A 142 12.20 6.06 7.95
N LEU A 143 13.53 5.95 7.99
CA LEU A 143 14.28 5.14 7.03
C LEU A 143 13.93 3.66 7.14
N ARG A 144 13.81 3.12 8.37
CA ARG A 144 13.37 1.73 8.58
C ARG A 144 11.96 1.49 8.06
N HIS A 145 11.04 2.41 8.33
CA HIS A 145 9.68 2.33 7.79
C HIS A 145 9.70 2.29 6.26
N ARG A 146 10.45 3.18 5.62
CA ARG A 146 10.58 3.21 4.16
C ARG A 146 11.15 1.92 3.58
N ILE A 147 12.22 1.38 4.16
CA ILE A 147 12.80 0.10 3.70
C ILE A 147 11.76 -1.01 3.81
N ALA A 148 11.00 -1.05 4.91
CA ALA A 148 9.95 -2.04 5.08
C ALA A 148 8.80 -1.87 4.07
N THR A 149 8.39 -0.63 3.76
CA THR A 149 7.41 -0.34 2.69
C THR A 149 7.91 -0.79 1.32
N GLN A 150 9.19 -0.54 1.00
CA GLN A 150 9.78 -0.97 -0.28
C GLN A 150 9.89 -2.50 -0.37
N ALA A 151 10.28 -3.18 0.71
CA ALA A 151 10.33 -4.63 0.76
C ALA A 151 8.93 -5.24 0.58
N LEU A 152 7.91 -4.66 1.22
CA LEU A 152 6.52 -5.07 1.05
C LEU A 152 6.04 -4.86 -0.40
N GLY A 153 6.41 -3.73 -1.02
CA GLY A 153 6.10 -3.45 -2.42
C GLY A 153 6.74 -4.40 -3.40
N PHE A 154 8.04 -4.64 -3.23
CA PHE A 154 8.76 -5.62 -4.04
C PHE A 154 8.16 -7.02 -3.90
N LEU A 155 7.88 -7.46 -2.66
CA LEU A 155 7.26 -8.75 -2.38
C LEU A 155 5.86 -8.85 -3.00
N SER A 156 5.05 -7.80 -2.86
CA SER A 156 3.71 -7.73 -3.45
C SER A 156 3.76 -7.86 -4.97
N ILE A 157 4.57 -7.04 -5.65
CA ILE A 157 4.71 -7.09 -7.11
C ILE A 157 5.18 -8.47 -7.56
N PHE A 158 6.15 -9.05 -6.84
CA PHE A 158 6.67 -10.38 -7.15
C PHE A 158 5.60 -11.47 -7.03
N VAL A 159 4.89 -11.53 -5.89
CA VAL A 159 3.80 -12.50 -5.65
C VAL A 159 2.70 -12.34 -6.69
N THR A 160 2.33 -11.09 -6.99
CA THR A 160 1.33 -10.75 -8.00
C THR A 160 1.75 -11.20 -9.40
N ALA A 161 3.01 -10.98 -9.80
CA ALA A 161 3.52 -11.44 -11.08
C ALA A 161 3.56 -12.96 -11.19
N MET A 162 4.00 -13.64 -10.13
CA MET A 162 4.02 -15.09 -10.10
C MET A 162 2.59 -15.67 -10.21
N TYR A 163 1.64 -15.13 -9.45
CA TYR A 163 0.24 -15.56 -9.52
C TYR A 163 -0.41 -15.23 -10.87
N GLY A 164 -0.16 -14.04 -11.41
CA GLY A 164 -0.67 -13.63 -12.72
C GLY A 164 -0.15 -14.52 -13.86
N MET A 165 1.15 -14.85 -13.86
CA MET A 165 1.72 -15.79 -14.81
C MET A 165 1.13 -17.20 -14.65
N TYR A 166 0.97 -17.68 -13.41
CA TYR A 166 0.34 -18.98 -13.16
C TYR A 166 -1.09 -19.03 -13.73
N THR A 167 -1.89 -18.01 -13.47
CA THR A 167 -3.28 -17.92 -13.96
C THR A 167 -3.32 -17.85 -15.49
N ASN A 168 -2.46 -17.02 -16.11
CA ASN A 168 -2.37 -16.89 -17.55
C ASN A 168 -1.88 -18.17 -18.26
N LEU A 169 -0.99 -18.95 -17.63
CA LEU A 169 -0.41 -20.14 -18.25
C LEU A 169 -1.22 -21.42 -17.99
N TYR A 170 -1.81 -21.58 -16.80
CA TYR A 170 -2.41 -22.85 -16.37
C TYR A 170 -3.93 -22.83 -16.24
N VAL A 171 -4.58 -21.66 -16.22
CA VAL A 171 -6.05 -21.57 -16.10
C VAL A 171 -6.68 -21.16 -17.43
N ALA A 172 -6.05 -20.21 -18.13
CA ALA A 172 -6.53 -19.69 -19.41
C ALA A 172 -6.63 -20.71 -20.58
N PRO A 173 -5.84 -21.81 -20.65
CA PRO A 173 -6.00 -22.82 -21.71
C PRO A 173 -7.14 -23.83 -21.48
N TYR A 174 -7.63 -23.99 -20.24
CA TYR A 174 -8.59 -25.05 -19.88
C TYR A 174 -10.03 -24.57 -19.69
N SER A 175 -10.28 -23.25 -19.71
CA SER A 175 -11.63 -22.67 -19.66
C SER A 175 -12.29 -22.52 -21.04
N GLY A 176 -11.81 -23.27 -22.04
CA GLY A 176 -12.22 -23.22 -23.45
C GLY A 176 -13.00 -24.44 -23.94
N PHE A 177 -13.64 -25.21 -23.04
CA PHE A 177 -14.60 -26.26 -23.38
C PHE A 177 -15.90 -26.05 -22.63
#